data_AF-A0A2B7XY15-F1
#
_entry.id   AF-A0A2B7XY15-F1
#
_cell.length_a   1.000
_cell.length_b   1.000
_cell.length_c   1.000
_cell.angle_alpha   90.00
_cell.angle_beta   90.00
_cell.angle_gamma   90.00
#
_symmetry.space_group_name_H-M   'P 1'
#
loop_
_entity.id
_entity.type
_entity.pdbx_description
1 polymer ?
#
loop_
_entity_poly.entity_id
_entity_poly.type
_entity_poly.pdbx_seq_one_letter_code
_entity_poly.pdbx_strand_id
1 'polypeptide(L)' 'MSLLGRRWPAPLAKPMAPFFVAGLVMLYGVNSFANVLMNTDEFKNDPRNPNVKGKKPEAH' A
#
# COMPACT_ATOMS: atom_id res chain seq x y z
N MET A 1 -1.95 -19.47 35.30
CA MET A 1 -0.76 -18.82 34.71
C MET A 1 -1.15 -18.36 33.33
N SER A 2 -1.03 -17.07 33.00
CA SER A 2 -1.34 -16.58 31.65
C SER A 2 -0.45 -17.30 30.62
N LEU A 3 -1.05 -17.89 29.59
CA LEU A 3 -0.38 -18.65 28.52
C LEU A 3 0.57 -17.79 27.66
N LEU A 4 0.57 -16.47 27.83
CA LEU A 4 1.29 -15.51 26.98
C LEU A 4 2.43 -14.76 27.69
N GLY A 5 2.85 -15.22 28.87
CA GLY A 5 3.90 -14.55 29.65
C GLY A 5 3.51 -13.14 30.12
N ARG A 6 4.39 -12.49 30.88
CA ARG A 6 4.15 -11.11 31.38
C ARG A 6 4.46 -10.11 30.26
N ARG A 7 3.50 -9.27 29.88
CA ARG A 7 3.72 -8.16 28.92
C ARG A 7 4.37 -6.97 29.64
N TRP A 8 5.54 -6.55 29.19
CA TRP A 8 6.27 -5.39 29.71
C TRP A 8 6.04 -4.16 28.83
N PRO A 9 5.73 -2.99 29.41
CA PRO A 9 5.45 -1.76 28.64
C PRO A 9 6.74 -1.06 28.21
N ALA A 10 7.47 -1.66 27.27
CA ALA A 10 8.64 -1.02 26.66
C ALA A 10 8.21 0.15 25.73
N PRO A 11 8.96 1.27 25.71
CA PRO A 11 8.64 2.41 24.87
C PRO A 11 8.99 2.13 23.40
N LEU A 12 8.09 1.44 22.68
CA LEU A 12 8.28 1.09 21.26
C LEU A 12 7.85 2.20 20.30
N ALA A 13 6.74 2.88 20.60
CA ALA A 13 6.14 3.84 19.66
C ALA A 13 7.05 5.06 19.37
N LYS A 14 7.75 5.57 20.38
CA LYS A 14 8.65 6.74 20.26
C LYS A 14 9.86 6.48 19.35
N PRO A 15 10.71 5.47 19.60
CA PRO A 15 11.87 5.20 18.75
C PRO A 15 11.47 4.67 17.37
N MET A 16 10.32 4.00 17.24
CA MET A 16 9.84 3.51 15.95
C MET A 16 9.09 4.54 15.11
N ALA A 17 8.73 5.69 15.68
CA ALA A 17 8.01 6.77 14.99
C ALA A 17 8.58 7.14 13.61
N PRO A 18 9.90 7.40 13.43
CA PRO A 18 10.44 7.75 12.12
C PRO A 18 10.28 6.63 11.08
N PHE A 19 10.34 5.36 11.49
CA PHE A 19 10.13 4.23 10.60
C PHE A 19 8.67 4.08 10.18
N PHE A 20 7.73 4.29 11.10
CA PHE A 20 6.31 4.32 10.76
C PHE A 20 5.98 5.47 9.80
N VAL A 21 6.51 6.66 10.04
CA VAL A 21 6.34 7.81 9.14
C VAL A 21 6.92 7.51 7.77
N ALA A 22 8.16 7.01 7.70
CA ALA A 22 8.79 6.63 6.44
C ALA A 22 7.98 5.54 5.70
N GLY A 23 7.46 4.54 6.42
CA GLY A 23 6.60 3.50 5.86
C GLY A 23 5.31 4.06 5.25
N LEU A 24 4.67 5.01 5.93
CA LEU A 24 3.46 5.68 5.42
C LEU A 24 3.78 6.51 4.16
N VAL A 25 4.88 7.25 4.17
CA VAL A 25 5.32 8.05 3.01
C VAL A 25 5.60 7.14 1.81
N MET A 26 6.34 6.05 2.02
CA MET A 26 6.65 5.09 0.95
C MET A 26 5.41 4.39 0.43
N LEU A 27 4.49 3.98 1.31
CA LEU A 27 3.23 3.36 0.91
C LEU A 27 2.42 4.31 0.01
N TYR A 28 2.30 5.58 0.39
CA TYR A 28 1.61 6.58 -0.44
C TYR A 28 2.32 6.80 -1.78
N GLY A 29 3.65 6.95 -1.76
CA GLY A 29 4.45 7.14 -2.97
C GLY A 29 4.33 5.98 -3.96
N VAL A 30 4.50 4.74 -3.48
CA VAL A 30 4.40 3.53 -4.31
C VAL A 30 2.97 3.34 -4.82
N ASN A 31 1.95 3.56 -3.98
CA ASN A 31 0.56 3.45 -4.43
C ASN A 31 0.22 4.45 -5.54
N SER A 32 0.63 5.71 -5.37
CA SER A 32 0.42 6.76 -6.38
C SER A 32 1.13 6.43 -7.68
N PHE A 33 2.39 6.00 -7.61
CA PHE A 33 3.18 5.69 -8.79
C PHE A 33 2.71 4.43 -9.51
N ALA A 34 2.30 3.39 -8.77
CA ALA A 34 1.72 2.19 -9.35
C ALA A 34 0.45 2.49 -10.15
N ASN A 35 -0.42 3.38 -9.65
CA ASN A 35 -1.61 3.80 -10.40
C ASN A 35 -1.27 4.51 -11.72
N VAL A 36 -0.20 5.32 -11.76
CA VAL A 36 0.27 5.96 -12.99
C VAL A 36 0.79 4.90 -13.98
N LEU A 37 1.67 4.00 -13.51
CA LEU A 37 2.26 2.97 -14.36
C LEU A 37 1.22 2.03 -14.97
N MET A 38 0.18 1.68 -14.20
CA MET A 38 -0.94 0.86 -14.69
C MET A 38 -1.76 1.53 -15.80
N ASN A 39 -1.62 2.83 -16.03
CA ASN A 39 -2.30 3.54 -17.11
C ASN A 39 -1.40 3.81 -18.33
N THR A 40 -0.16 3.33 -18.32
CA THR A 40 0.73 3.42 -19.49
C THR A 40 0.25 2.52 -20.62
N ASP A 41 0.64 2.82 -21.85
CA ASP A 41 0.15 2.12 -23.05
C ASP A 41 0.45 0.61 -23.05
N GLU A 42 1.55 0.21 -22.43
CA GLU A 42 1.97 -1.19 -22.29
C GLU A 42 1.05 -1.97 -21.35
N PHE A 43 0.64 -1.38 -20.22
CA PHE A 43 -0.04 -2.09 -19.13
C PHE A 43 -1.53 -1.77 -19.00
N LYS A 44 -2.04 -0.76 -19.73
CA LYS A 44 -3.45 -0.33 -19.63
C LYS A 44 -4.47 -1.40 -20.04
N ASN A 45 -4.08 -2.31 -20.93
CA ASN A 45 -4.94 -3.37 -21.47
C ASN A 45 -4.62 -4.76 -20.89
N ASP A 46 -3.69 -4.86 -19.93
CA ASP A 46 -3.37 -6.15 -19.30
C ASP A 46 -4.59 -6.64 -18.49
N PRO A 47 -5.12 -7.86 -18.71
CA PRO A 47 -6.26 -8.41 -17.96
C PRO A 47 -6.01 -8.55 -16.45
N ARG A 48 -4.75 -8.49 -16.01
CA ARG A 48 -4.34 -8.50 -14.60
C ARG A 48 -4.42 -7.12 -13.96
N ASN A 49 -4.48 -6.06 -14.76
CA ASN A 49 -4.56 -4.70 -14.28
C ASN A 49 -5.91 -4.47 -13.57
N PRO A 50 -5.90 -4.11 -12.27
CA PRO A 50 -7.14 -3.88 -11.52
C PRO A 50 -7.99 -2.76 -12.13
N ASN A 51 -7.38 -1.81 -12.85
CA ASN A 51 -8.11 -0.72 -13.53
C ASN A 51 -8.96 -1.19 -14.71
N VAL A 52 -8.75 -2.40 -15.22
CA VAL A 52 -9.56 -2.98 -16.31
C VAL A 52 -10.82 -3.63 -15.76
N LYS A 53 -10.78 -4.11 -14.51
CA LYS A 53 -11.92 -4.74 -13.85
C LYS A 53 -12.87 -3.67 -13.31
N GLY A 54 -14.00 -3.48 -13.99
CA GLY A 54 -15.05 -2.55 -13.57
C GLY A 54 -15.11 -1.24 -14.35
N LYS A 55 -14.23 -1.04 -15.34
CA LYS A 55 -14.46 0.00 -16.36
C LYS A 55 -15.68 -0.38 -17.19
N LYS A 56 -16.77 0.38 -17.07
CA LYS A 56 -17.76 0.46 -18.15
C LYS A 56 -16.99 0.88 -19.41
N PRO A 57 -17.27 0.28 -20.58
CA PRO A 57 -16.58 0.68 -21.80
C PRO A 57 -16.70 2.19 -21.94
N GLU A 58 -15.56 2.88 -21.94
CA GLU A 58 -15.52 4.31 -22.23
C GLU A 58 -15.99 4.42 -23.68
N ALA A 59 -17.24 4.86 -23.85
CA ALA A 59 -17.81 5.10 -25.16
C ALA A 59 -16.93 6.16 -25.85
N HIS A 60 -16.29 5.74 -26.93
CA HIS A 60 -15.64 6.63 -27.89
C HIS A 60 -16.70 7.26 -28.79
#